data_AF-A0A2V9FHA6-F1
#
_entry.id   AF-A0A2V9FHA6-F1
#
_cell.length_a   1.000
_cell.length_b   1.000
_cell.length_c   1.000
_cell.angle_alpha   90.00
_cell.angle_beta   90.00
_cell.angle_gamma   90.00
#
_symmetry.space_group_name_H-M   'P 1'
#
loop_
_entity.id
_entity.type
_entity.pdbx_description
1 polymer ?
#
loop_
_entity_poly.entity_id
_entity_poly.type
_entity_poly.pdbx_seq_one_letter_code
_entity_poly.pdbx_strand_id
1 'polypeptide(L)'
;MLRLGGILPDQRAERLQEIARRVKGEYGGDLQAALMRWMPEEKQQPGRAVRAAKKILREFPVIGEPSAEKILLFSKLAPVAAVPSAFVEVPTRLWVGKPGKNYAADYRAARDILSAGLAETFEARQRAYLLLKKHGEQTCKRSEPKCEVCPLTGQCAYIQLQAADRHVV
;
A
#
# COMPACT_ATOMS: atom_id res chain seq x y z
N MET A 1 13.18 -8.19 21.70
CA MET A 1 12.79 -8.23 20.28
C MET A 1 12.92 -6.90 19.53
N LEU A 2 12.52 -5.73 20.08
CA LEU A 2 12.64 -4.46 19.33
C LEU A 2 14.07 -3.91 19.17
N ARG A 3 15.01 -4.31 20.04
CA ARG A 3 16.44 -3.91 19.96
C ARG A 3 17.15 -4.38 18.67
N LEU A 4 16.63 -5.42 18.02
CA LEU A 4 17.18 -5.97 16.77
C LEU A 4 16.58 -5.31 15.51
N GLY A 5 15.65 -4.36 15.66
CA GLY A 5 14.80 -3.85 14.57
C GLY A 5 15.27 -2.59 13.83
N GLY A 6 16.49 -2.11 14.07
CA GLY A 6 17.07 -0.93 13.38
C GLY A 6 16.93 0.39 14.13
N ILE A 7 16.88 1.51 13.39
CA ILE A 7 16.98 2.89 13.90
C ILE A 7 15.84 3.25 14.87
N LEU A 8 16.22 3.83 16.02
CA LEU A 8 15.36 4.34 17.12
C LEU A 8 14.44 3.28 17.76
N PRO A 9 15.01 2.21 18.35
CA PRO A 9 14.25 1.12 18.95
C PRO A 9 13.35 1.56 20.11
N ASP A 10 13.80 2.52 20.91
CA ASP A 10 13.06 3.01 22.08
C ASP A 10 11.82 3.81 21.66
N GLN A 11 11.96 4.74 20.70
CA GLN A 11 10.82 5.48 20.15
C GLN A 11 9.78 4.55 19.50
N ARG A 12 10.20 3.44 18.90
CA ARG A 12 9.28 2.43 18.37
C ARG A 12 8.53 1.71 19.48
N ALA A 13 9.22 1.36 20.57
CA ALA A 13 8.59 0.74 21.73
C ALA A 13 7.55 1.69 22.35
N GLU A 14 7.90 2.96 22.55
CA GLU A 14 7.00 3.99 23.06
C GLU A 14 5.76 4.15 22.17
N ARG A 15 5.94 4.24 20.84
CA ARG A 15 4.82 4.34 19.89
C ARG A 15 3.92 3.10 19.90
N LEU A 16 4.50 1.91 20.06
CA LEU A 16 3.72 0.69 20.15
C LEU A 16 2.91 0.63 21.45
N GLN A 17 3.50 1.05 22.58
CA GLN A 17 2.79 1.17 23.86
C GLN A 17 1.68 2.23 23.79
N GLU A 18 1.91 3.35 23.10
CA GLU A 18 0.90 4.37 22.85
C GLU A 18 -0.28 3.79 22.06
N ILE A 19 -0.01 3.08 20.95
CA ILE A 19 -1.05 2.40 20.17
C ILE A 19 -1.85 1.44 21.06
N ALA A 20 -1.17 0.60 21.85
CA ALA A 20 -1.83 -0.36 22.73
C ALA A 20 -2.71 0.33 23.80
N ARG A 21 -2.23 1.41 24.42
CA ARG A 21 -2.99 2.21 25.39
C ARG A 21 -4.24 2.81 24.75
N ARG A 22 -4.12 3.39 23.55
CA ARG A 22 -5.26 3.94 22.81
C ARG A 22 -6.26 2.87 22.40
N VAL A 23 -5.81 1.72 21.88
CA VAL A 23 -6.70 0.58 21.57
C VAL A 23 -7.46 0.11 22.82
N LYS A 24 -6.80 0.01 23.96
CA LYS A 24 -7.44 -0.37 25.23
C LYS A 24 -8.44 0.69 25.73
N GLY A 25 -8.06 1.97 25.70
CA GLY A 25 -8.85 3.06 26.26
C GLY A 25 -10.01 3.54 25.38
N GLU A 26 -9.79 3.68 24.07
CA GLU A 26 -10.76 4.26 23.13
C GLU A 26 -11.61 3.19 22.45
N TYR A 27 -11.10 1.95 22.32
CA TYR A 27 -11.72 0.89 21.51
C TYR A 27 -12.02 -0.39 22.32
N GLY A 28 -11.96 -0.33 23.66
CA GLY A 28 -12.29 -1.45 24.54
C GLY A 28 -11.35 -2.66 24.40
N GLY A 29 -10.15 -2.45 23.86
CA GLY A 29 -9.17 -3.50 23.62
C GLY A 29 -9.37 -4.28 22.32
N ASP A 30 -10.43 -4.02 21.55
CA ASP A 30 -10.71 -4.70 20.29
C ASP A 30 -10.97 -3.68 19.16
N LEU A 31 -9.87 -3.28 18.52
CA LEU A 31 -9.92 -2.37 17.38
C LEU A 31 -10.63 -3.00 16.17
N GLN A 32 -10.56 -4.32 15.97
CA GLN A 32 -11.18 -4.96 14.81
C GLN A 32 -12.70 -4.93 14.94
N ALA A 33 -13.25 -5.33 16.10
CA ALA A 33 -14.67 -5.24 16.38
C ALA A 33 -15.15 -3.79 16.37
N ALA A 34 -14.33 -2.85 16.86
CA ALA A 34 -14.63 -1.44 16.73
C ALA A 34 -14.78 -1.04 15.27
N LEU A 35 -13.79 -1.30 14.40
CA LEU A 35 -13.83 -0.96 12.98
C LEU A 35 -14.99 -1.65 12.24
N MET A 36 -15.26 -2.94 12.51
CA MET A 36 -16.36 -3.69 11.90
C MET A 36 -17.73 -3.06 12.16
N ARG A 37 -17.96 -2.45 13.32
CA ARG A 37 -19.23 -1.76 13.63
C ARG A 37 -19.51 -0.57 12.70
N TRP A 38 -18.49 0.01 12.08
CA TRP A 38 -18.64 1.15 11.15
C TRP A 38 -18.70 0.72 9.68
N MET A 39 -18.57 -0.57 9.39
CA MET A 39 -18.65 -1.13 8.04
C MET A 39 -20.07 -1.46 7.49
N PRO A 40 -21.15 -1.59 8.27
CA PRO A 40 -22.46 -1.98 7.73
C PRO A 40 -23.13 -0.95 6.81
N GLU A 41 -22.73 0.33 6.86
CA GLU A 41 -23.35 1.43 6.09
C GLU A 41 -22.97 1.45 4.60
N GLU A 42 -22.23 0.45 4.13
CA GLU A 42 -21.67 0.39 2.76
C GLU A 42 -22.74 0.33 1.65
N LYS A 43 -23.93 -0.20 1.94
CA LYS A 43 -25.04 -0.28 0.97
C LYS A 43 -25.62 1.08 0.58
N GLN A 44 -25.60 2.07 1.47
CA GLN A 44 -26.16 3.40 1.19
C GLN A 44 -25.12 4.36 0.60
N GLN A 45 -23.85 4.22 0.98
CA GLN A 45 -22.77 5.07 0.49
C GLN A 45 -21.48 4.27 0.30
N PRO A 46 -21.24 3.73 -0.91
CA PRO A 46 -20.05 2.93 -1.21
C PRO A 46 -18.75 3.65 -0.80
N GLY A 47 -17.91 2.94 -0.05
CA GLY A 47 -16.61 3.43 0.41
C GLY A 47 -16.65 4.45 1.56
N ARG A 48 -17.82 4.85 2.11
CA ARG A 48 -17.87 5.71 3.31
C ARG A 48 -17.23 5.03 4.51
N ALA A 49 -17.61 3.77 4.75
CA ALA A 49 -17.05 2.92 5.80
C ALA A 49 -15.52 2.82 5.70
N VAL A 50 -15.01 2.52 4.51
CA VAL A 50 -13.57 2.43 4.23
C VAL A 50 -12.87 3.76 4.53
N ARG A 51 -13.44 4.91 4.11
CA ARG A 51 -12.89 6.24 4.40
C ARG A 51 -12.84 6.51 5.91
N ALA A 52 -13.91 6.18 6.65
CA ALA A 52 -13.96 6.35 8.10
C ALA A 52 -12.93 5.47 8.82
N ALA A 53 -12.83 4.19 8.43
CA ALA A 53 -11.86 3.26 8.99
C ALA A 53 -10.41 3.73 8.73
N LYS A 54 -10.11 4.24 7.53
CA LYS A 54 -8.80 4.84 7.23
C LYS A 54 -8.52 6.07 8.08
N LYS A 55 -9.51 6.93 8.31
CA LYS A 55 -9.37 8.11 9.16
C LYS A 55 -8.98 7.70 10.58
N ILE A 56 -9.72 6.76 11.18
CA ILE A 56 -9.44 6.23 12.52
C ILE A 56 -8.03 5.62 12.58
N LEU A 57 -7.69 4.74 11.64
CA LEU A 57 -6.37 4.11 11.61
C LEU A 57 -5.23 5.13 11.53
N ARG A 58 -5.43 6.23 10.79
CA ARG A 58 -4.44 7.31 10.62
C ARG A 58 -4.27 8.20 11.85
N GLU A 59 -5.14 8.09 12.85
CA GLU A 59 -4.97 8.80 14.12
C GLU A 59 -3.87 8.15 14.98
N PHE A 60 -3.59 6.86 14.78
CA PHE A 60 -2.51 6.18 15.50
C PHE A 60 -1.13 6.65 15.01
N PRO A 61 -0.13 6.75 15.90
CA PRO A 61 1.21 7.15 15.50
C PRO A 61 1.76 6.20 14.44
N VAL A 62 2.56 6.73 13.51
CA VAL A 62 3.23 6.02 12.39
C VAL A 62 2.31 5.34 11.37
N ILE A 63 0.99 5.50 11.46
CA ILE A 63 0.05 4.97 10.47
C ILE A 63 -0.34 6.07 9.48
N GLY A 64 0.31 6.07 8.31
CA GLY A 64 -0.12 6.88 7.16
C GLY A 64 -1.19 6.18 6.31
N GLU A 65 -1.68 6.87 5.28
CA GLU A 65 -2.64 6.32 4.30
C GLU A 65 -2.25 4.91 3.80
N PRO A 66 -0.98 4.65 3.39
CA PRO A 66 -0.62 3.33 2.87
C PRO A 66 -0.68 2.22 3.91
N SER A 67 -0.31 2.54 5.15
CA SER A 67 -0.34 1.59 6.27
C SER A 67 -1.79 1.29 6.66
N ALA A 68 -2.66 2.30 6.67
CA ALA A 68 -4.09 2.11 6.91
C ALA A 68 -4.73 1.20 5.84
N GLU A 69 -4.46 1.44 4.55
CA GLU A 69 -4.96 0.59 3.46
C GLU A 69 -4.42 -0.85 3.58
N LYS A 70 -3.13 -1.02 3.88
CA LYS A 70 -2.55 -2.34 4.14
C LYS A 70 -3.24 -3.06 5.30
N ILE A 71 -3.48 -2.38 6.42
CA ILE A 71 -4.17 -2.96 7.58
C ILE A 71 -5.56 -3.44 7.17
N LEU A 72 -6.36 -2.60 6.50
CA LEU A 72 -7.71 -2.98 6.08
C LEU A 72 -7.73 -4.19 5.14
N LEU A 73 -6.78 -4.24 4.19
CA LEU A 73 -6.66 -5.36 3.25
C LEU A 73 -6.27 -6.67 3.95
N PHE A 74 -5.25 -6.65 4.81
CA PHE A 74 -4.71 -7.87 5.43
C PHE A 74 -5.49 -8.33 6.67
N SER A 75 -6.22 -7.45 7.34
CA SER A 75 -7.18 -7.80 8.41
C SER A 75 -8.54 -8.29 7.86
N LYS A 76 -8.69 -8.35 6.53
CA LYS A 76 -9.93 -8.72 5.83
C LYS A 76 -11.13 -7.85 6.21
N LEU A 77 -10.89 -6.56 6.47
CA LEU A 77 -11.94 -5.58 6.76
C LEU A 77 -12.49 -4.94 5.48
N ALA A 78 -11.61 -4.54 4.56
CA ALA A 78 -12.02 -4.04 3.25
C ALA A 78 -11.03 -4.50 2.17
N PRO A 79 -11.51 -4.96 1.00
CA PRO A 79 -10.65 -5.42 -0.07
C PRO A 79 -10.06 -4.21 -0.81
N VAL A 80 -9.38 -3.29 -0.12
CA VAL A 80 -8.78 -2.09 -0.75
C VAL A 80 -7.62 -2.48 -1.66
N ALA A 81 -7.44 -1.78 -2.77
CA ALA A 81 -6.32 -1.98 -3.70
C ALA A 81 -5.02 -1.36 -3.16
N ALA A 82 -4.62 -1.76 -1.94
CA ALA A 82 -3.46 -1.20 -1.25
C ALA A 82 -2.20 -1.37 -2.10
N VAL A 83 -1.38 -0.31 -2.15
CA VAL A 83 -0.06 -0.35 -2.81
C VAL A 83 1.03 -0.54 -1.75
N PRO A 84 2.02 -1.43 -1.97
CA PRO A 84 3.20 -1.51 -1.12
C PRO A 84 3.98 -0.18 -1.16
N SER A 85 3.90 0.62 -0.08
CA SER A 85 4.44 2.00 -0.04
C SER A 85 5.92 2.12 -0.32
N ALA A 86 6.72 1.11 0.04
CA ALA A 86 8.15 1.09 -0.25
C ALA A 86 8.47 0.83 -1.75
N PHE A 87 7.47 0.38 -2.51
CA PHE A 87 7.62 -0.09 -3.90
C PHE A 87 6.56 0.53 -4.83
N VAL A 88 6.12 1.76 -4.55
CA VAL A 88 5.13 2.50 -5.36
C VAL A 88 5.61 2.69 -6.80
N GLU A 89 6.92 2.78 -7.01
CA GLU A 89 7.51 2.86 -8.35
C GLU A 89 7.24 1.63 -9.23
N VAL A 90 6.98 0.46 -8.65
CA VAL A 90 6.73 -0.79 -9.41
C VAL A 90 5.47 -0.67 -10.28
N PRO A 91 4.26 -0.48 -9.70
CA PRO A 91 3.05 -0.31 -10.50
C PRO A 91 3.16 0.90 -11.44
N THR A 92 3.77 2.00 -11.00
CA THR A 92 3.91 3.20 -11.84
C THR A 92 4.82 2.96 -13.05
N ARG A 93 5.96 2.28 -12.89
CA ARG A 93 6.84 1.90 -14.02
C ARG A 93 6.16 0.92 -14.96
N LEU A 94 5.43 -0.05 -14.43
CA LEU A 94 4.76 -1.08 -15.24
C LEU A 94 3.68 -0.47 -16.13
N TRP A 95 2.84 0.42 -15.60
CA TRP A 95 1.60 0.85 -16.29
C TRP A 95 1.55 2.32 -16.71
N VAL A 96 2.34 3.20 -16.12
CA VAL A 96 2.37 4.64 -16.47
C VAL A 96 3.66 5.01 -17.19
N GLY A 97 4.76 4.38 -16.79
CA GLY A 97 6.04 4.45 -17.46
C GLY A 97 7.08 5.29 -16.75
N LYS A 98 6.77 6.39 -16.06
CA LYS A 98 7.76 7.09 -15.22
C LYS A 98 7.11 7.54 -13.89
N PRO A 99 7.72 7.26 -12.72
CA PRO A 99 7.29 7.85 -11.45
C PRO A 99 7.34 9.38 -11.51
N GLY A 100 6.34 10.04 -10.93
CA GLY A 100 6.29 11.48 -10.83
C GLY A 100 7.24 12.02 -9.77
N LYS A 101 7.14 13.33 -9.52
CA LYS A 101 7.90 14.03 -8.46
C LYS A 101 7.18 14.05 -7.11
N ASN A 102 5.91 13.61 -7.07
CA ASN A 102 5.06 13.71 -5.89
C ASN A 102 4.60 12.32 -5.47
N TYR A 103 5.15 11.83 -4.35
CA TYR A 103 4.83 10.52 -3.80
C TYR A 103 3.34 10.30 -3.57
N ALA A 104 2.62 11.30 -3.05
CA ALA A 104 1.19 11.15 -2.76
C ALA A 104 0.37 11.04 -4.05
N ALA A 105 0.77 11.75 -5.11
CA ALA A 105 0.16 11.61 -6.43
C ALA A 105 0.47 10.23 -7.05
N ASP A 106 1.72 9.79 -6.99
CA ASP A 106 2.14 8.47 -7.51
C ASP A 106 1.43 7.33 -6.79
N TYR A 107 1.30 7.43 -5.46
CA TYR A 107 0.57 6.45 -4.65
C TYR A 107 -0.90 6.36 -5.08
N ARG A 108 -1.56 7.51 -5.26
CA ARG A 108 -2.97 7.55 -5.70
C ARG A 108 -3.11 6.97 -7.10
N ALA A 109 -2.26 7.37 -8.05
CA ALA A 109 -2.28 6.84 -9.41
C ALA A 109 -2.07 5.31 -9.44
N ALA A 110 -1.09 4.80 -8.70
CA ALA A 110 -0.85 3.37 -8.57
C ALA A 110 -2.06 2.65 -7.96
N ARG A 111 -2.66 3.19 -6.89
CA ARG A 111 -3.84 2.62 -6.25
C ARG A 111 -5.04 2.59 -7.22
N ASP A 112 -5.26 3.64 -7.98
CA ASP A 112 -6.38 3.75 -8.90
C ASP A 112 -6.22 2.78 -10.08
N ILE A 113 -5.00 2.58 -10.60
CA ILE A 113 -4.67 1.55 -11.59
C ILE A 113 -4.98 0.15 -11.05
N LEU A 114 -4.53 -0.16 -9.84
CA LEU A 114 -4.80 -1.45 -9.21
C LEU A 114 -6.29 -1.64 -8.93
N SER A 115 -7.01 -0.59 -8.53
CA SER A 115 -8.44 -0.67 -8.27
C SER A 115 -9.25 -0.94 -9.52
N ALA A 116 -8.86 -0.37 -10.68
CA ALA A 116 -9.50 -0.60 -11.96
C ALA A 116 -9.15 -1.96 -12.57
N GLY A 117 -7.91 -2.43 -12.39
CA GLY A 117 -7.40 -3.66 -13.02
C GLY A 117 -7.59 -4.94 -12.21
N LEU A 118 -7.91 -4.84 -10.92
CA LEU A 118 -8.06 -6.00 -10.03
C LEU A 118 -9.49 -6.14 -9.52
N ALA A 119 -9.97 -7.39 -9.50
CA ALA A 119 -11.22 -7.75 -8.84
C ALA A 119 -11.25 -7.23 -7.40
N GLU A 120 -12.41 -6.76 -6.95
CA GLU A 120 -12.65 -6.25 -5.60
C GLU A 120 -12.82 -7.40 -4.59
N THR A 121 -11.81 -8.26 -4.51
CA THR A 121 -11.75 -9.39 -3.59
C THR A 121 -10.47 -9.33 -2.77
N PHE A 122 -10.53 -9.86 -1.55
CA PHE A 122 -9.35 -9.96 -0.69
C PHE A 122 -8.24 -10.77 -1.36
N GLU A 123 -8.58 -11.91 -1.96
CA GLU A 123 -7.61 -12.80 -2.58
C GLU A 123 -6.84 -12.11 -3.71
N ALA A 124 -7.54 -11.50 -4.67
CA ALA A 124 -6.91 -10.85 -5.81
C ALA A 124 -5.99 -9.70 -5.36
N ARG A 125 -6.47 -8.84 -4.45
CA ARG A 125 -5.75 -7.65 -4.01
C ARG A 125 -4.60 -7.97 -3.03
N GLN A 126 -4.77 -8.96 -2.15
CA GLN A 126 -3.67 -9.46 -1.30
C GLN A 126 -2.57 -10.11 -2.14
N ARG A 127 -2.94 -10.95 -3.11
CA ARG A 127 -1.98 -11.58 -4.03
C ARG A 127 -1.21 -10.54 -4.83
N ALA A 128 -1.90 -9.55 -5.40
CA ALA A 128 -1.26 -8.46 -6.12
C ALA A 128 -0.30 -7.66 -5.23
N TYR A 129 -0.71 -7.29 -4.00
CA TYR A 129 0.16 -6.60 -3.05
C TYR A 129 1.46 -7.37 -2.79
N LEU A 130 1.36 -8.67 -2.50
CA LEU A 130 2.53 -9.51 -2.18
C LEU A 130 3.46 -9.68 -3.39
N LEU A 131 2.89 -9.88 -4.58
CA LEU A 131 3.66 -10.01 -5.82
C LEU A 131 4.38 -8.72 -6.19
N LEU A 132 3.70 -7.57 -6.10
CA LEU A 132 4.30 -6.25 -6.36
C LEU A 132 5.43 -5.96 -5.36
N LYS A 133 5.20 -6.25 -4.07
CA LYS A 133 6.23 -6.12 -3.03
C LYS A 133 7.45 -6.98 -3.37
N LYS A 134 7.26 -8.28 -3.61
CA LYS A 134 8.35 -9.21 -3.94
C LYS A 134 9.09 -8.76 -5.21
N HIS A 135 8.36 -8.30 -6.21
CA HIS A 135 8.94 -7.81 -7.46
C HIS A 135 9.80 -6.56 -7.25
N GLY A 136 9.35 -5.60 -6.43
CA GLY A 136 10.14 -4.43 -6.06
C GLY A 136 11.38 -4.76 -5.23
N GLU A 137 11.31 -5.78 -4.37
CA GLU A 137 12.44 -6.23 -3.55
C GLU A 137 13.54 -6.91 -4.37
N GLN A 138 13.14 -7.68 -5.40
CA GLN A 138 14.04 -8.62 -6.08
C GLN A 138 14.42 -8.18 -7.50
N THR A 139 13.54 -7.47 -8.21
CA THR A 139 13.65 -7.24 -9.66
C THR A 139 13.54 -5.75 -10.00
N CYS A 140 12.37 -5.13 -9.83
CA CYS A 140 12.12 -3.73 -10.15
C CYS A 140 12.51 -2.82 -8.98
N LYS A 141 13.78 -2.88 -8.60
CA LYS A 141 14.35 -2.10 -7.50
C LYS A 141 14.34 -0.60 -7.83
N ARG A 142 14.33 0.25 -6.79
CA ARG A 142 14.40 1.71 -6.95
C ARG A 142 15.56 2.14 -7.84
N SER A 143 16.75 1.68 -7.49
CA SER A 143 17.99 1.88 -8.25
C SER A 143 18.36 0.57 -8.94
N GLU A 144 18.86 0.67 -10.17
CA GLU A 144 19.33 -0.48 -10.96
C GLU A 144 18.29 -1.62 -11.04
N PRO A 145 17.08 -1.34 -11.58
CA PRO A 145 16.10 -2.39 -11.80
C PRO A 145 16.66 -3.41 -12.79
N LYS A 146 16.48 -4.70 -12.48
CA LYS A 146 16.96 -5.84 -13.28
C LYS A 146 16.03 -6.13 -14.45
N CYS A 147 15.89 -5.16 -15.34
CA CYS A 147 14.94 -5.21 -16.46
C CYS A 147 15.25 -6.32 -17.46
N GLU A 148 16.51 -6.69 -17.61
CA GLU A 148 17.00 -7.76 -18.48
C GLU A 148 16.48 -9.15 -18.10
N VAL A 149 16.17 -9.37 -16.82
CA VAL A 149 15.58 -10.63 -16.31
C VAL A 149 14.14 -10.44 -15.82
N CYS A 150 13.56 -9.26 -16.00
CA CYS A 150 12.21 -8.99 -15.52
C CYS A 150 11.18 -9.67 -16.42
N PRO A 151 10.30 -10.54 -15.86
CA PRO A 151 9.30 -11.26 -16.67
C PRO A 151 8.23 -10.34 -17.26
N LEU A 152 8.17 -9.08 -16.83
CA LEU A 152 7.18 -8.09 -17.29
C LEU A 152 7.75 -7.11 -18.31
N THR A 153 9.02 -7.25 -18.73
CA THR A 153 9.69 -6.29 -19.61
C THR A 153 8.95 -6.04 -20.92
N GLY A 154 8.42 -7.09 -21.56
CA GLY A 154 7.68 -6.96 -22.83
C GLY A 154 6.41 -6.10 -22.74
N GLN A 155 5.86 -5.91 -21.54
CA GLN A 155 4.64 -5.14 -21.28
C GLN A 155 4.88 -3.94 -20.34
N CYS A 156 6.15 -3.58 -20.08
CA CYS A 156 6.51 -2.54 -19.14
C CYS A 156 6.56 -1.17 -19.82
N ALA A 157 5.65 -0.26 -19.45
CA ALA A 157 5.60 1.10 -20.00
C ALA A 157 6.92 1.87 -19.81
N TYR A 158 7.65 1.64 -18.70
CA TYR A 158 8.95 2.28 -18.45
C TYR A 158 9.98 1.90 -19.51
N ILE A 159 10.03 0.63 -19.91
CA ILE A 159 10.96 0.15 -20.94
C ILE A 159 10.53 0.65 -22.32
N GLN A 160 9.24 0.63 -22.62
CA GLN A 160 8.71 1.15 -23.89
C GLN A 160 9.05 2.64 -24.07
N LEU A 161 8.89 3.46 -23.02
CA LEU A 161 9.31 4.87 -23.05
C LEU A 161 10.83 5.04 -23.21
N GLN A 162 11.63 4.25 -22.49
CA GLN A 162 13.10 4.28 -22.61
C GLN A 162 13.60 3.86 -24.00
N ALA A 163 12.87 3.01 -24.70
CA ALA A 163 13.20 2.64 -26.08
C ALA A 163 12.83 3.77 -27.05
N ALA A 164 11.64 4.37 -26.89
CA ALA A 164 11.22 5.52 -27.69
C ALA A 164 12.18 6.70 -27.57
N ASP A 165 12.62 7.04 -26.36
CA ASP A 165 13.58 8.12 -26.10
C ASP A 165 14.94 7.89 -26.81
N ARG A 166 15.35 6.62 -27.04
CA ARG A 166 16.61 6.28 -27.73
C ARG A 166 16.52 6.32 -29.25
N HIS A 167 15.32 6.22 -29.82
CA HIS A 167 15.11 6.28 -31.27
C HIS A 167 14.90 7.70 -31.80
N VAL A 168 14.86 8.69 -30.89
CA VAL A 168 14.66 10.12 -31.21
C VAL A 168 15.99 10.91 -31.15
N VAL A 169 17.10 10.26 -30.76
CA VAL A 169 18.46 10.85 -30.71
C VAL A 169 19.29 10.36 -31.89
#